data_AF-A0A317K1C5-F1
#
_entry.id   AF-A0A317K1C5-F1
#
_cell.length_a   1.000
_cell.length_b   1.000
_cell.length_c   1.000
_cell.angle_alpha   90.00
_cell.angle_beta   90.00
_cell.angle_gamma   90.00
#
_symmetry.space_group_name_H-M   'P 1'
#
loop_
_entity.id
_entity.type
_entity.pdbx_description
1 polymer ?
#
loop_
_entity_poly.entity_id
_entity_poly.type
_entity_poly.pdbx_seq_one_letter_code
_entity_poly.pdbx_strand_id
1 'polypeptide(L)'
;MPPSRTRTPPGWRPQSKAVGSYHHPVGTCAMGPDPERGAVVDSRGAVHGVRGLWVADASVMPTIPSANTHLSTIVVAERIGAWLAAG
;
A
#
# COMPACT_ATOMS: atom_id res chain seq x y z
N MET A 1 1.09 23.68 30.21
CA MET A 1 -0.33 23.68 29.80
C MET A 1 -0.68 22.27 29.35
N PRO A 2 -1.47 21.49 30.11
CA PRO A 2 -1.86 20.15 29.68
C PRO A 2 -2.81 20.23 28.48
N PRO A 3 -2.77 19.27 27.53
CA PRO A 3 -3.65 19.28 26.37
C PRO A 3 -5.11 19.22 26.81
N SER A 4 -5.94 20.08 26.21
CA SER A 4 -7.37 20.10 26.44
C SER A 4 -7.97 18.74 26.07
N ARG A 5 -8.64 18.10 27.03
CA ARG A 5 -9.46 16.90 26.80
C ARG A 5 -10.49 17.22 25.73
N THR A 6 -10.31 16.70 24.52
CA THR A 6 -11.36 16.65 23.51
C THR A 6 -12.50 15.79 24.08
N ARG A 7 -13.67 16.39 24.24
CA ARG A 7 -14.84 15.74 24.84
C ARG A 7 -15.44 14.82 23.78
N THR A 8 -15.47 13.53 24.05
CA THR A 8 -16.12 12.54 23.20
C THR A 8 -17.60 12.94 22.96
N PRO A 9 -18.12 12.89 21.72
CA PRO A 9 -19.51 13.24 21.44
C PRO A 9 -20.52 12.38 22.24
N PRO A 10 -21.68 12.93 22.63
CA PRO A 10 -22.73 12.16 23.28
C PRO A 10 -23.13 10.94 22.43
N GLY A 11 -23.13 9.74 23.02
CA GLY A 11 -23.47 8.49 22.33
C GLY A 11 -22.27 7.73 21.74
N TRP A 12 -21.07 8.30 21.71
CA TRP A 12 -19.86 7.61 21.28
C TRP A 12 -19.19 6.92 22.49
N ARG A 13 -19.11 5.59 22.45
CA ARG A 13 -18.31 4.84 23.44
C ARG A 13 -16.82 5.05 23.12
N PRO A 14 -15.95 5.19 24.13
CA PRO A 14 -14.51 5.15 23.90
C PRO A 14 -14.16 3.85 23.16
N GLN A 15 -13.53 3.94 21.99
CA GLN A 15 -13.01 2.75 21.32
C GLN A 15 -12.00 2.06 22.24
N SER A 16 -12.09 0.73 22.31
CA SER A 16 -11.15 -0.10 23.06
C SER A 16 -9.72 0.22 22.65
N LYS A 17 -8.80 0.32 23.63
CA LYS A 17 -7.37 0.59 23.38
C LYS A 17 -6.64 -0.48 22.55
N ALA A 18 -7.31 -1.56 22.17
CA ALA A 18 -6.77 -2.58 21.28
C ALA A 18 -6.97 -2.14 19.82
N VAL A 19 -6.00 -1.41 19.28
CA VAL A 19 -5.86 -1.17 17.84
C VAL A 19 -4.99 -2.28 17.29
N GLY A 20 -5.50 -3.04 16.33
CA GLY A 20 -4.80 -4.13 15.66
C GLY A 20 -4.68 -3.89 14.16
N SER A 21 -3.75 -4.59 13.51
CA SER A 21 -3.71 -4.64 12.06
C SER A 21 -4.90 -5.46 11.54
N TYR A 22 -5.50 -5.02 10.43
CA TYR A 22 -6.44 -5.83 9.65
C TYR A 22 -5.73 -6.74 8.64
N HIS A 23 -4.41 -6.90 8.78
CA HIS A 23 -3.57 -7.74 7.91
C HIS A 23 -3.61 -7.34 6.43
N HIS A 24 -3.71 -6.02 6.17
CA HIS A 24 -3.65 -5.43 4.83
C HIS A 24 -2.37 -4.56 4.65
N PRO A 25 -1.16 -5.10 4.85
CA PRO A 25 0.07 -4.33 4.61
C PRO A 25 0.27 -4.07 3.10
N VAL A 26 0.69 -2.86 2.77
CA VAL A 26 1.02 -2.41 1.40
C VAL A 26 2.14 -1.35 1.44
N GLY A 27 2.65 -0.95 0.28
CA GLY A 27 3.39 0.30 0.10
C GLY A 27 4.89 0.25 0.41
N THR A 28 5.44 -0.87 0.86
CA THR A 28 6.88 -1.00 1.14
C THR A 28 7.76 -0.96 -0.12
N CYS A 29 7.18 -1.21 -1.29
CA CYS A 29 7.82 -1.05 -2.59
C CYS A 29 6.96 -0.15 -3.49
N ALA A 30 6.52 1.00 -2.97
CA ALA A 30 5.52 1.85 -3.60
C ALA A 30 5.81 2.16 -5.08
N MET A 31 4.78 1.98 -5.90
CA MET A 31 4.77 2.35 -7.30
C MET A 31 4.73 3.88 -7.44
N GLY A 32 5.57 4.43 -8.31
CA GLY A 32 5.59 5.87 -8.59
C GLY A 32 6.60 6.29 -9.65
N PRO A 33 6.48 7.54 -10.15
CA PRO A 33 7.31 8.03 -11.25
C PRO A 33 8.71 8.47 -10.83
N ASP A 34 8.94 8.73 -9.53
CA ASP A 34 10.13 9.41 -9.04
C ASP A 34 10.74 8.67 -7.84
N PRO A 35 11.88 7.96 -8.02
CA PRO A 35 12.55 7.27 -6.94
C PRO A 35 13.09 8.22 -5.85
N GLU A 36 13.42 9.47 -6.18
CA GLU A 36 13.88 10.47 -5.20
C GLU A 36 12.76 10.91 -4.25
N ARG A 37 11.50 10.63 -4.61
CA ARG A 37 10.32 10.86 -3.77
C ARG A 37 9.84 9.60 -3.04
N GLY A 38 10.63 8.53 -3.07
CA GLY A 38 10.34 7.28 -2.38
C GLY A 38 9.62 6.21 -3.21
N ALA A 39 9.52 6.38 -4.54
CA ALA A 39 9.06 5.28 -5.40
C ALA A 39 10.13 4.18 -5.51
N VAL A 40 9.71 2.93 -5.38
CA VAL A 40 10.62 1.77 -5.52
C VAL A 40 10.48 1.12 -6.89
N VAL A 41 9.25 1.12 -7.43
CA VAL A 41 8.96 0.57 -8.76
C VAL A 41 8.27 1.59 -9.67
N ASP A 42 8.41 1.40 -10.98
CA ASP A 42 7.66 2.14 -11.98
C ASP A 42 6.21 1.64 -12.13
N SER A 43 5.44 2.22 -13.06
CA SER A 43 4.04 1.86 -13.31
C SER A 43 3.82 0.44 -13.83
N ARG A 44 4.89 -0.29 -14.15
CA ARG A 44 4.90 -1.69 -14.61
C ARG A 44 5.50 -2.64 -13.59
N GLY A 45 5.82 -2.16 -12.39
CA GLY A 45 6.41 -2.95 -11.32
C GLY A 45 7.92 -3.18 -11.48
N ALA A 46 8.59 -2.54 -12.45
CA ALA A 46 10.04 -2.65 -12.61
C ALA A 46 10.76 -1.85 -11.54
N VAL A 47 11.78 -2.43 -10.91
CA VAL A 47 12.54 -1.77 -9.85
C VAL A 47 13.42 -0.67 -10.43
N HIS A 48 13.29 0.55 -9.90
CA HIS A 48 14.11 1.68 -10.34
C HIS A 48 15.60 1.39 -10.12
N GLY A 49 16.42 1.66 -11.14
CA GLY A 49 17.87 1.46 -11.07
C GLY A 49 18.36 0.01 -11.16
N VAL A 50 17.46 -0.99 -11.23
CA VAL A 50 17.82 -2.41 -11.33
C VAL A 50 17.24 -3.02 -12.60
N ARG A 51 18.09 -3.60 -13.45
CA ARG A 51 17.62 -4.28 -14.67
C ARG A 51 17.16 -5.69 -14.35
N GLY A 52 16.04 -6.09 -14.96
CA GLY A 52 15.58 -7.48 -14.90
C GLY A 52 14.94 -7.88 -13.57
N LEU A 53 14.44 -6.91 -12.78
CA LEU A 53 13.81 -7.16 -11.49
C LEU A 53 12.46 -6.43 -11.40
N TRP A 54 11.44 -7.16 -10.95
CA TRP A 54 10.07 -6.65 -10.78
C TRP A 54 9.50 -7.06 -9.43
N VAL A 55 8.57 -6.25 -8.93
CA VAL A 55 7.75 -6.56 -7.75
C VAL A 55 6.29 -6.61 -8.18
N ALA A 56 5.61 -7.71 -7.87
CA ALA A 56 4.24 -7.99 -8.35
C ALA A 56 3.33 -8.46 -7.21
N ASP A 57 3.32 -7.73 -6.09
CA ASP A 57 2.48 -8.02 -4.92
C ASP A 57 1.90 -6.73 -4.30
N ALA A 58 1.33 -6.84 -3.10
CA ALA A 58 0.70 -5.73 -2.40
C ALA A 58 1.64 -4.56 -2.06
N SER A 59 2.95 -4.82 -1.97
CA SER A 59 3.93 -3.81 -1.60
C SER A 59 4.01 -2.66 -2.61
N VAL A 60 3.59 -2.86 -3.85
CA VAL A 60 3.60 -1.83 -4.89
C VAL A 60 2.45 -0.83 -4.79
N MET A 61 1.38 -1.15 -4.05
CA MET A 61 0.26 -0.23 -3.90
C MET A 61 0.69 0.96 -3.03
N PRO A 62 0.75 2.20 -3.55
CA PRO A 62 1.29 3.35 -2.80
C PRO A 62 0.38 3.78 -1.64
N THR A 63 -0.89 3.39 -1.68
CA THR A 63 -1.87 3.62 -0.61
C THR A 63 -2.75 2.38 -0.45
N ILE A 64 -3.26 2.15 0.76
CA ILE A 64 -4.17 1.03 1.04
C ILE A 64 -5.47 1.25 0.26
N PRO A 65 -5.90 0.29 -0.57
CA PRO A 65 -7.18 0.39 -1.28
C PRO A 65 -8.34 0.39 -0.28
N SER A 66 -9.47 1.01 -0.65
CA SER A 66 -10.71 0.97 0.15
C SER A 66 -11.45 -0.37 0.04
N ALA A 67 -10.70 -1.48 0.05
CA ALA A 67 -11.18 -2.85 -0.06
C ALA A 67 -10.15 -3.82 0.55
N ASN A 68 -10.54 -5.08 0.77
CA ASN A 68 -9.61 -6.13 1.18
C ASN A 68 -8.52 -6.30 0.13
N THR A 69 -7.26 -6.38 0.56
CA THR A 69 -6.10 -6.34 -0.35
C THR A 69 -5.95 -7.59 -1.20
N HIS A 70 -6.58 -8.72 -0.85
CA HIS A 70 -6.40 -9.99 -1.55
C HIS A 70 -6.69 -9.90 -3.06
N LEU A 71 -7.88 -9.41 -3.44
CA LEU A 71 -8.24 -9.30 -4.86
C LEU A 71 -7.40 -8.24 -5.58
N SER A 72 -7.10 -7.12 -4.91
CA SER A 72 -6.22 -6.09 -5.47
C SER A 72 -4.82 -6.64 -5.76
N THR A 73 -4.26 -7.45 -4.86
CA THR A 73 -2.95 -8.10 -5.05
C THR A 73 -2.97 -9.05 -6.23
N ILE A 74 -4.01 -9.89 -6.36
CA ILE A 74 -4.15 -10.81 -7.51
C ILE A 74 -4.18 -10.01 -8.82
N VAL A 75 -5.00 -8.96 -8.92
CA VAL A 75 -5.12 -8.17 -10.14
C VAL A 75 -3.82 -7.46 -10.50
N VAL A 76 -3.10 -6.93 -9.50
CA VAL A 76 -1.77 -6.31 -9.70
C VAL A 76 -0.78 -7.35 -10.24
N ALA A 77 -0.72 -8.54 -9.62
CA ALA A 77 0.17 -9.62 -10.03
C ALA A 77 -0.13 -10.09 -11.46
N GLU A 78 -1.40 -10.33 -11.78
CA GLU A 78 -1.86 -10.70 -13.13
C GLU A 78 -1.47 -9.63 -14.16
N ARG A 79 -1.65 -8.35 -13.81
CA ARG A 79 -1.36 -7.26 -14.75
C ARG A 79 0.14 -7.14 -15.05
N ILE A 80 0.98 -7.22 -14.02
CA ILE A 80 2.44 -7.16 -14.17
C ILE A 80 2.95 -8.41 -14.88
N GLY A 81 2.47 -9.59 -14.50
CA GLY A 81 2.78 -10.85 -15.19
C GLY A 81 2.43 -10.81 -16.68
N ALA A 82 1.27 -10.26 -17.03
CA ALA A 82 0.88 -10.10 -18.43
C ALA A 82 1.79 -9.15 -19.21
N TRP A 83 2.29 -8.08 -18.59
CA TRP A 83 3.28 -7.20 -19.22
C TRP A 83 4.62 -7.91 -19.42
N LEU A 84 5.11 -8.63 -18.41
CA LEU A 84 6.36 -9.39 -18.50
C LEU A 84 6.33 -10.47 -19.58
N ALA A 85 5.20 -11.15 -19.73
CA ALA A 85 5.00 -12.15 -20.77
C ALA A 85 4.96 -11.52 -22.18
N ALA A 86 4.65 -10.24 -22.29
CA ALA A 86 4.54 -9.51 -23.55
C ALA A 86 5.85 -8.83 -24.00
N GLY A 87 6.84 -8.63 -23.12
CA GLY A 87 8.16 -8.05 -23.41
C GLY A 87 8.48 -6.82 -22.57
#